data_AF-A0A967VLJ4-F1
#
_entry.id   AF-A0A967VLJ4-F1
#
_cell.length_a   1.000
_cell.length_b   1.000
_cell.length_c   1.000
_cell.angle_alpha   90.00
_cell.angle_beta   90.00
_cell.angle_gamma   90.00
#
_symmetry.space_group_name_H-M   'P 1'
#
loop_
_entity.id
_entity.type
_entity.pdbx_description
1 polymer ?
#
loop_
_entity_poly.entity_id
_entity_poly.type
_entity_poly.pdbx_seq_one_letter_code
_entity_poly.pdbx_strand_id
1 'polypeptide(L)' 'IPDPTVDLRGAAAALLSQAIRINTVNPPGNEKPLAQLYVDVLRHHGVEAMVVDTPTRNGDRRASAWARVRGNGRA' A
#
# COMPACT_ATOMS: atom_id res chain seq x y z
N ILE A 1 -10.12 7.17 -5.80
CA ILE A 1 -9.75 6.11 -6.77
C ILE A 1 -11.08 5.53 -7.25
N PRO A 2 -11.31 5.36 -8.56
CA PRO A 2 -12.52 4.69 -9.06
C PRO A 2 -12.76 3.33 -8.40
N ASP A 3 -14.01 2.88 -8.33
CA ASP A 3 -14.31 1.54 -7.86
C ASP A 3 -13.68 0.50 -8.81
N PRO A 4 -12.75 -0.35 -8.35
CA PRO A 4 -12.07 -1.33 -9.18
C PRO A 4 -12.98 -2.42 -9.72
N THR A 5 -14.18 -2.62 -9.14
CA THR A 5 -15.18 -3.57 -9.66
C THR A 5 -15.94 -3.04 -10.87
N VAL A 6 -15.93 -1.71 -11.07
CA VAL A 6 -16.59 -1.02 -12.18
C VAL A 6 -15.58 -0.59 -13.25
N ASP A 7 -14.43 -0.03 -12.84
CA ASP A 7 -13.34 0.40 -13.73
C ASP A 7 -11.97 0.07 -13.15
N LEU A 8 -11.52 -1.16 -13.41
CA LEU A 8 -10.22 -1.64 -12.95
C LEU A 8 -9.04 -0.84 -13.54
N ARG A 9 -9.13 -0.43 -14.83
CA ARG A 9 -8.04 0.30 -15.50
C ARG A 9 -7.88 1.69 -14.89
N GLY A 10 -8.98 2.42 -14.70
CA GLY A 10 -8.98 3.73 -14.07
C GLY A 10 -8.56 3.67 -12.60
N ALA A 11 -9.01 2.65 -11.86
CA ALA A 11 -8.59 2.41 -10.49
C ALA A 11 -7.06 2.18 -10.39
N ALA A 12 -6.52 1.30 -11.23
CA ALA A 12 -5.08 1.02 -11.27
C ALA A 12 -4.26 2.24 -11.68
N ALA A 13 -4.67 2.96 -12.72
CA ALA A 13 -3.99 4.18 -13.17
C ALA A 13 -4.00 5.29 -12.10
N ALA A 14 -5.14 5.48 -11.42
CA ALA A 14 -5.27 6.45 -10.34
C ALA A 14 -4.40 6.10 -9.13
N LEU A 15 -4.37 4.83 -8.72
CA LEU A 15 -3.51 4.36 -7.62
C LEU A 15 -2.03 4.52 -7.97
N LEU A 16 -1.59 4.07 -9.15
CA LEU A 16 -0.21 4.22 -9.60
C LEU A 16 0.19 5.69 -9.66
N SER A 17 -0.66 6.55 -10.23
CA SER A 17 -0.43 7.99 -10.30
C SER A 17 -0.18 8.61 -8.92
N GLN A 18 -0.93 8.19 -7.90
CA GLN A 18 -0.71 8.64 -6.52
C GLN A 18 0.58 8.07 -5.92
N ALA A 19 0.83 6.78 -6.12
CA ALA A 19 1.99 6.09 -5.58
C ALA A 19 3.32 6.71 -6.06
N ILE A 20 3.45 6.98 -7.37
CA ILE A 20 4.70 7.53 -7.93
C ILE A 20 4.98 8.99 -7.53
N ARG A 21 4.01 9.71 -6.98
CA ARG A 21 4.21 11.05 -6.40
C ARG A 21 4.80 11.01 -5.00
N ILE A 22 4.79 9.86 -4.34
CA ILE A 22 5.41 9.68 -3.03
C ILE A 22 6.90 9.47 -3.25
N ASN A 23 7.72 10.39 -2.75
CA ASN A 23 9.17 10.25 -2.84
C ASN A 23 9.65 9.11 -1.93
N THR A 24 9.95 7.96 -2.52
CA THR A 24 10.51 6.77 -1.86
C THR A 24 11.97 6.51 -2.23
N VAL A 25 12.68 7.50 -2.79
CA VAL A 25 14.10 7.35 -3.15
C VAL A 25 14.94 7.16 -1.88
N ASN A 26 15.92 6.26 -1.91
CA ASN A 26 16.82 5.94 -0.80
C ASN A 26 18.24 6.46 -1.10
N PRO A 27 19.02 7.07 -0.17
CA PRO A 27 18.70 7.55 1.19
C PRO A 27 18.56 9.09 1.35
N PRO A 28 17.80 9.57 2.36
CA PRO A 28 17.05 8.77 3.34
C PRO A 28 15.70 8.30 2.78
N GLY A 29 15.40 7.00 2.91
CA GLY A 29 14.14 6.41 2.43
C GLY A 29 12.91 6.98 3.17
N ASN A 30 11.78 7.08 2.46
CA ASN A 30 10.50 7.58 2.97
C ASN A 30 9.33 6.72 2.47
N GLU A 31 9.40 5.42 2.75
CA GLU A 31 8.45 4.42 2.26
C GLU A 31 7.13 4.41 3.05
N LYS A 32 7.12 4.93 4.30
CA LYS A 32 5.94 4.89 5.18
C LYS A 32 4.67 5.52 4.59
N PRO A 33 4.70 6.69 3.91
CA PRO A 33 3.50 7.23 3.27
C PRO A 33 2.96 6.34 2.15
N LEU A 34 3.85 5.65 1.41
CA LEU A 34 3.44 4.71 0.37
C LEU A 34 2.79 3.47 0.97
N ALA A 35 3.35 2.94 2.06
CA ALA A 35 2.75 1.84 2.80
C ALA A 35 1.35 2.20 3.32
N GLN A 36 1.18 3.43 3.85
CA GLN A 36 -0.10 3.92 4.32
C GLN A 36 -1.15 4.02 3.20
N LEU A 37 -0.77 4.57 2.04
CA LEU A 37 -1.66 4.66 0.87
C LEU A 37 -2.23 3.28 0.50
N TYR A 38 -1.39 2.25 0.42
CA TYR A 38 -1.85 0.90 0.08
C TYR A 38 -2.77 0.31 1.14
N VAL A 39 -2.43 0.47 2.42
CA VAL A 39 -3.25 -0.04 3.53
C VAL A 39 -4.63 0.61 3.56
N ASP A 40 -4.72 1.92 3.30
CA ASP A 40 -5.98 2.64 3.29
C ASP A 40 -6.88 2.19 2.14
N VAL A 41 -6.31 2.00 0.94
CA VAL A 41 -7.04 1.47 -0.22
C VAL A 41 -7.55 0.05 0.05
N LEU A 42 -6.71 -0.82 0.59
CA LEU A 42 -7.08 -2.20 0.89
C LEU A 42 -8.18 -2.28 1.95
N ARG A 43 -8.05 -1.50 3.04
CA ARG A 43 -9.07 -1.42 4.10
C ARG A 43 -10.40 -0.88 3.59
N HIS A 44 -10.37 0.12 2.71
CA HIS A 44 -11.59 0.65 2.08
C HIS A 44 -12.36 -0.43 1.32
N HIS A 45 -11.67 -1.41 0.73
CA HIS A 45 -12.27 -2.56 0.05
C HIS A 45 -12.45 -3.80 0.94
N GLY A 46 -12.37 -3.66 2.27
CA GLY A 46 -12.63 -4.75 3.21
C GLY A 46 -11.50 -5.79 3.32
N VAL A 47 -10.31 -5.50 2.79
CA VAL A 47 -9.13 -6.37 2.94
C VAL A 47 -8.44 -6.07 4.27
N GLU A 48 -8.14 -7.13 5.03
CA GLU A 48 -7.35 -7.04 6.26
C GLU A 48 -5.94 -6.53 5.92
N ALA A 49 -5.57 -5.34 6.39
CA ALA A 49 -4.27 -4.74 6.08
C ALA A 49 -3.74 -3.87 7.24
N MET A 50 -2.41 -3.76 7.34
CA MET A 50 -1.72 -2.92 8.33
C MET A 50 -0.38 -2.40 7.81
N VAL A 51 0.06 -1.26 8.34
CA VAL A 51 1.42 -0.77 8.15
C VAL A 51 2.31 -1.41 9.22
N VAL A 52 3.43 -1.99 8.78
CA VAL A 52 4.44 -2.59 9.66
C VAL A 52 5.67 -1.69 9.64
N ASP A 53 5.93 -1.00 10.74
CA ASP A 53 7.16 -0.24 10.91
C ASP A 53 8.36 -1.19 10.91
N THR A 54 9.37 -0.90 10.09
CA THR A 54 10.54 -1.76 9.93
C THR A 54 11.72 -1.15 10.71
N PRO A 55 12.41 -1.93 11.57
CA PRO A 55 13.56 -1.43 12.30
C PRO A 55 14.65 -0.94 11.33
N THR A 56 15.20 0.24 11.58
CA THR A 56 16.34 0.76 10.82
C THR A 56 17.47 1.14 11.75
N ARG A 57 18.71 0.93 11.29
CA ARG A 57 19.91 1.17 12.10
C ARG A 57 20.20 2.66 12.31
N ASN A 58 19.62 3.52 11.48
CA ASN A 58 19.97 4.95 11.36
C ASN A 58 18.76 5.91 11.49
N GLY A 59 17.60 5.45 11.93
CA GLY A 59 16.40 6.30 12.08
C GLY A 59 15.62 6.56 10.77
N ASP A 60 15.94 5.87 9.68
CA ASP A 60 15.15 5.87 8.44
C ASP A 60 13.71 5.39 8.72
N ARG A 61 12.72 6.06 8.11
CA ARG A 61 11.29 5.76 8.27
C ARG A 61 10.82 4.70 7.28
N ARG A 62 11.40 3.51 7.38
CA ARG A 62 11.00 2.36 6.56
C ARG A 62 9.74 1.72 7.14
N ALA A 63 8.78 1.43 6.27
CA ALA A 63 7.62 0.64 6.63
C ALA A 63 7.13 -0.18 5.43
N SER A 64 6.44 -1.27 5.73
CA SER A 64 5.86 -2.18 4.76
C SER A 64 4.34 -2.16 4.86
N ALA A 65 3.65 -2.21 3.73
CA ALA A 65 2.23 -2.56 3.70
C ALA A 65 2.10 -4.09 3.79
N TRP A 66 1.37 -4.58 4.78
CA TRP A 66 0.99 -5.98 4.91
C TRP A 66 -0.50 -6.13 4.73
N ALA A 67 -0.92 -7.18 4.03
CA ALA A 67 -2.33 -7.48 3.82
C ALA A 67 -2.58 -8.98 3.78
N ARG A 68 -3.81 -9.37 4.12
CA ARG A 68 -4.29 -10.75 4.11
C ARG A 68 -5.62 -10.85 3.39
N VAL A 69 -5.66 -11.71 2.38
CA VAL A 69 -6.89 -12.21 1.78
C VAL A 69 -7.10 -13.63 2.30
N ARG A 70 -8.25 -13.89 2.95
CA ARG A 70 -8.55 -15.22 3.50
C ARG A 70 -8.93 -16.16 2.35
N GLY A 71 -8.18 -17.23 2.19
CA GLY A 71 -8.59 -18.34 1.34
C GLY A 71 -9.84 -19.01 1.88
N ASN A 72 -10.61 -19.62 0.98
CA ASN A 72 -11.82 -20.39 1.32
C ASN A 72 -11.53 -21.88 1.59
N GLY A 73 -10.24 -22.28 1.60
CA GLY A 73 -9.82 -23.67 1.83
C GLY A 73 -10.17 -24.64 0.70
N ARG A 74 -10.56 -24.15 -0.48
CA ARG A 74 -10.86 -24.97 -1.66
C ARG A 74 -9.72 -24.84 -2.68
N ALA A 75 -9.35 -25.96 -3.28
CA ALA A 75 -8.36 -26.05 -4.36
C ALA A 75 -9.01 -25.77 -5.72
#